data_AF-A0A971XHV6-F1
#
_entry.id   AF-A0A971XHV6-F1
#
_cell.length_a   1.000
_cell.length_b   1.000
_cell.length_c   1.000
_cell.angle_alpha   90.00
_cell.angle_beta   90.00
_cell.angle_gamma   90.00
#
_symmetry.space_group_name_H-M   'P 1'
#
loop_
_entity.id
_entity.type
_entity.pdbx_description
1 polymer ?
#
loop_
_entity_poly.entity_id
_entity_poly.type
_entity_poly.pdbx_seq_one_letter_code
_entity_poly.pdbx_strand_id
1 'polypeptide(L)'
;MERTSRIGFDNEKYLQEQSKAILERVNQFSDKLYLEFGGKILYDYHAARVLPGFAPNVKIRLLQNLKDKVDVIMCVYAGDIERNKIRADFGIT
;
A
#
# COMPACT_ATOMS: atom_id res chain seq x y z
N MET A 1 3.00 31.53 13.81
CA MET A 1 2.19 31.34 12.59
C MET A 1 2.03 29.85 12.36
N GLU A 2 0.88 29.29 12.72
CA GLU A 2 0.51 27.94 12.28
C GLU A 2 0.39 27.96 10.75
N ARG A 3 1.32 27.30 10.05
CA ARG A 3 1.09 26.93 8.65
C ARG A 3 0.02 25.86 8.68
N THR A 4 -1.24 26.23 8.50
CA THR A 4 -2.27 25.27 8.12
C THR A 4 -1.80 24.61 6.82
N SER A 5 -1.29 23.40 6.93
CA SER A 5 -0.86 22.61 5.78
C SER A 5 -2.04 22.50 4.83
N ARG A 6 -2.00 23.21 3.69
CA ARG A 6 -3.02 23.06 2.65
C ARG A 6 -3.05 21.60 2.23
N ILE A 7 -4.21 20.96 2.36
CA ILE A 7 -4.42 19.59 1.92
C ILE A 7 -4.32 19.58 0.39
N GLY A 8 -3.43 18.76 -0.14
CA GLY A 8 -3.21 18.52 -1.56
C GLY A 8 -3.55 17.10 -2.01
N PHE A 9 -3.91 16.22 -1.08
CA PHE A 9 -4.27 14.83 -1.33
C PHE A 9 -5.53 14.44 -0.54
N ASP A 10 -6.50 13.87 -1.25
CA ASP A 10 -7.76 13.38 -0.69
C ASP A 10 -7.73 11.85 -0.57
N ASN A 11 -7.72 11.35 0.67
CA ASN A 11 -7.67 9.91 0.92
C ASN A 11 -8.97 9.20 0.54
N GLU A 12 -10.14 9.82 0.70
CA GLU A 12 -11.41 9.15 0.38
C GLU A 12 -11.56 9.02 -1.12
N LYS A 13 -11.21 10.07 -1.87
CA LYS A 13 -11.15 10.01 -3.34
C LYS A 13 -10.15 8.95 -3.79
N TYR A 14 -8.95 8.90 -3.19
CA TYR A 14 -7.96 7.86 -3.50
C TYR A 14 -8.51 6.45 -3.26
N LEU A 15 -9.15 6.20 -2.12
CA LEU A 15 -9.71 4.89 -1.79
C LEU A 15 -10.78 4.47 -2.81
N GLN A 16 -11.66 5.38 -3.20
CA GLN A 16 -12.70 5.11 -4.19
C GLN A 16 -12.11 4.82 -5.57
N GLU A 17 -11.30 5.72 -6.10
CA GLU A 17 -10.71 5.61 -7.44
C GLU A 17 -9.77 4.42 -7.55
N GLN A 18 -8.92 4.19 -6.54
CA GLN A 18 -7.96 3.10 -6.58
C GLN A 18 -8.64 1.73 -6.42
N SER A 19 -9.67 1.61 -5.56
CA SER A 19 -10.44 0.37 -5.45
C SER A 19 -11.14 0.04 -6.76
N LYS A 20 -11.75 1.06 -7.38
CA LYS A 20 -12.41 0.93 -8.69
C LYS A 20 -11.41 0.49 -9.77
N ALA A 21 -10.27 1.17 -9.88
CA ALA A 21 -9.24 0.84 -10.86
C ALA A 21 -8.70 -0.59 -10.71
N ILE A 22 -8.51 -1.07 -9.46
CA ILE A 22 -8.10 -2.45 -9.20
C ILE A 22 -9.17 -3.42 -9.67
N LEU A 23 -10.44 -3.20 -9.29
CA LEU A 23 -11.54 -4.10 -9.67
C LEU A 23 -11.79 -4.11 -11.18
N GLU A 24 -11.72 -2.94 -11.83
CA GLU A 24 -11.80 -2.84 -13.29
C GLU A 24 -10.67 -3.61 -13.96
N ARG A 25 -9.45 -3.52 -13.42
CA ARG A 25 -8.31 -4.30 -13.93
C ARG A 25 -8.53 -5.79 -13.73
N VAL A 26 -9.01 -6.24 -12.57
CA VAL A 26 -9.32 -7.66 -12.30
C VAL A 26 -10.35 -8.17 -13.31
N ASN A 27 -11.41 -7.41 -13.57
CA ASN A 27 -12.48 -7.78 -14.49
C ASN A 27 -12.04 -7.85 -15.97
N GLN A 28 -10.87 -7.32 -16.33
CA GLN A 28 -10.28 -7.48 -17.66
C GLN A 28 -9.64 -8.87 -17.84
N PHE A 29 -9.44 -9.62 -16.77
CA PHE A 29 -8.91 -10.99 -16.81
C PHE A 29 -10.03 -11.99 -16.56
N SER A 30 -9.93 -13.15 -17.20
CA SER A 30 -10.99 -14.16 -17.23
C SER A 30 -11.10 -15.00 -15.95
N ASP A 31 -10.11 -14.93 -15.06
CA ASP A 31 -10.00 -15.86 -13.92
C ASP A 31 -9.35 -15.20 -12.70
N LYS A 32 -8.03 -14.92 -12.75
CA LYS A 32 -7.28 -14.38 -11.61
C LYS A 32 -6.25 -13.32 -12.04
N LEU A 33 -6.03 -12.35 -11.16
CA LEU A 33 -4.96 -11.36 -11.27
C LEU A 33 -4.02 -11.49 -10.07
N TYR A 34 -2.72 -11.68 -10.34
CA TYR A 34 -1.67 -11.52 -9.35
C TYR A 34 -1.16 -10.08 -9.42
N LEU A 35 -1.37 -9.32 -8.34
CA LEU A 35 -0.96 -7.93 -8.25
C LEU A 35 0.19 -7.78 -7.23
N GLU A 36 1.33 -7.29 -7.69
CA GLU A 36 2.46 -6.99 -6.82
C GLU A 36 2.26 -5.66 -6.08
N PHE A 37 2.35 -5.70 -4.75
CA PHE A 37 2.41 -4.51 -3.91
C PHE A 37 3.85 -4.22 -3.50
N GLY A 38 4.54 -3.39 -4.29
CA GLY A 38 5.89 -2.93 -3.99
C GLY A 38 5.96 -1.80 -2.96
N GLY A 39 7.10 -1.67 -2.29
CA GLY A 39 7.40 -0.58 -1.35
C GLY A 39 6.69 -0.69 0.00
N LYS A 40 6.57 0.45 0.70
CA LYS A 40 5.93 0.50 2.03
C LYS A 40 4.40 0.49 1.88
N ILE A 41 3.76 -0.57 2.37
CA ILE A 41 2.29 -0.67 2.48
C ILE A 41 1.80 0.03 3.76
N LEU A 42 2.58 -0.11 4.83
CA LEU A 42 2.36 0.52 6.13
C LEU A 42 3.42 1.59 6.36
N TYR A 43 3.05 2.63 7.11
CA TYR A 43 3.97 3.69 7.54
C TYR A 43 4.72 4.37 6.39
N ASP A 44 4.01 4.66 5.28
CA ASP A 44 4.56 5.39 4.14
C ASP A 44 4.66 6.90 4.45
N TYR A 45 5.56 7.23 5.37
CA TYR A 45 5.84 8.61 5.77
C TYR A 45 6.54 9.41 4.68
N HIS A 46 7.13 8.75 3.68
CA HIS A 46 7.65 9.44 2.51
C HIS A 46 6.50 10.05 1.72
N ALA A 47 5.51 9.23 1.33
CA ALA A 47 4.32 9.71 0.63
C ALA A 47 3.56 10.78 1.45
N ALA A 48 3.42 10.59 2.77
CA ALA A 48 2.74 11.57 3.63
C ALA A 48 3.41 12.96 3.67
N ARG A 49 4.75 13.02 3.56
CA ARG A 49 5.48 14.30 3.47
C ARG A 49 5.38 14.93 2.09
N VAL A 50 5.36 14.11 1.04
CA VAL A 50 5.35 14.56 -0.35
C VAL A 50 3.96 14.98 -0.81
N LEU A 51 2.92 14.31 -0.32
CA LEU A 51 1.51 14.52 -0.69
C LEU A 51 0.75 15.02 0.54
N PRO A 52 0.60 16.35 0.73
CA PRO A 52 -0.04 16.91 1.91
C PRO A 52 -1.47 16.37 2.09
N GLY A 53 -1.71 15.63 3.17
CA GLY A 53 -2.98 14.96 3.42
C GLY A 53 -2.96 13.45 3.20
N PHE A 54 -1.97 12.89 2.51
CA PHE A 54 -1.83 11.44 2.34
C PHE A 54 -1.61 10.76 3.70
N ALA A 55 -2.50 9.85 4.07
CA ALA A 55 -2.36 9.09 5.31
C ALA A 55 -1.31 7.96 5.13
N PRO A 56 -0.29 7.84 6.00
CA PRO A 56 0.77 6.83 5.86
C PRO A 56 0.30 5.36 5.74
N ASN A 57 -0.93 5.09 6.18
CA ASN A 57 -1.56 3.77 6.18
C ASN A 57 -2.73 3.67 5.18
N VAL A 58 -2.89 4.59 4.23
CA VAL A 58 -4.03 4.57 3.31
C VAL A 58 -4.04 3.34 2.41
N LYS A 59 -2.86 2.79 2.07
CA LYS A 59 -2.72 1.57 1.25
C LYS A 59 -3.24 0.32 1.97
N ILE A 60 -3.07 0.19 3.28
CA ILE A 60 -3.67 -0.94 4.02
C ILE A 60 -5.20 -0.78 4.09
N ARG A 61 -5.70 0.46 4.22
CA ARG A 61 -7.14 0.73 4.19
C ARG A 61 -7.76 0.40 2.82
N LEU A 62 -7.03 0.65 1.73
CA LEU A 62 -7.40 0.21 0.39
C LEU A 62 -7.56 -1.32 0.34
N LEU A 63 -6.58 -2.08 0.85
CA LEU A 63 -6.65 -3.55 0.90
C LEU A 63 -7.81 -4.04 1.79
N GLN A 64 -8.06 -3.38 2.92
CA GLN A 64 -9.20 -3.69 3.79
C GLN A 64 -10.55 -3.51 3.09
N ASN A 65 -10.71 -2.50 2.23
CA ASN A 65 -11.93 -2.31 1.44
C ASN A 65 -12.15 -3.44 0.42
N LEU A 66 -11.07 -4.13 0.03
CA LEU A 66 -11.10 -5.23 -0.93
C LEU A 66 -10.99 -6.61 -0.26
N LYS A 67 -10.99 -6.68 1.09
CA LYS A 67 -10.67 -7.89 1.87
C LYS A 67 -11.46 -9.13 1.46
N ASP A 68 -12.70 -8.97 1.02
CA ASP A 68 -13.58 -10.08 0.65
C ASP A 68 -13.33 -10.59 -0.79
N LYS A 69 -12.40 -9.95 -1.52
CA LYS A 69 -12.06 -10.21 -2.92
C LYS A 69 -10.57 -10.43 -3.16
N VAL A 70 -9.73 -10.39 -2.13
CA VAL A 70 -8.28 -10.47 -2.26
C VAL A 70 -7.70 -11.51 -1.31
N ASP A 71 -6.76 -12.28 -1.82
CA ASP A 71 -5.86 -13.14 -1.05
C ASP A 71 -4.47 -12.52 -0.99
N VAL A 72 -3.77 -12.67 0.14
CA VAL A 72 -2.43 -12.12 0.34
C VAL A 72 -1.38 -13.22 0.24
N ILE A 73 -0.43 -13.04 -0.68
CA ILE A 73 0.75 -13.91 -0.82
C ILE A 73 1.98 -13.11 -0.37
N MET A 74 2.71 -13.66 0.61
CA MET A 74 3.95 -13.05 1.10
C MET A 74 5.17 -13.75 0.50
N CYS A 75 5.95 -13.00 -0.28
CA CYS A 75 7.17 -13.50 -0.89
C CYS A 75 8.38 -13.24 0.04
N VAL A 76 9.11 -14.30 0.39
CA VAL A 76 10.36 -14.21 1.18
C VAL A 76 11.48 -14.86 0.39
N TYR A 77 12.59 -14.14 0.18
CA TYR A 77 13.75 -14.67 -0.54
C TYR A 77 14.60 -15.56 0.37
N ALA A 78 14.79 -16.82 -0.01
CA ALA A 78 15.53 -17.81 0.79
C ALA A 78 16.96 -17.35 1.15
N GLY A 79 17.68 -16.72 0.23
CA GLY A 79 19.02 -16.22 0.51
C GLY A 79 19.06 -15.09 1.56
N ASP A 80 17.97 -14.34 1.72
CA ASP A 80 17.86 -13.33 2.79
C ASP A 80 17.60 -13.98 4.16
N ILE A 81 16.95 -15.15 4.20
CA ILE A 81 16.81 -15.98 5.40
C ILE A 81 18.19 -16.53 5.80
N GLU A 82 18.92 -17.12 4.85
CA GLU A 82 20.26 -17.68 5.11
C GLU A 82 21.24 -16.62 5.66
N ARG A 83 21.12 -15.37 5.19
CA ARG A 83 21.97 -14.25 5.62
C ARG A 83 21.47 -13.53 6.87
N ASN A 84 20.35 -13.96 7.48
CA ASN A 84 19.69 -13.25 8.58
C ASN A 84 19.52 -11.76 8.29
N LYS A 85 19.01 -11.44 7.10
CA LYS A 85 18.91 -10.04 6.66
C LYS A 85 17.96 -9.27 7.59
N ILE A 86 18.50 -8.26 8.26
CA ILE A 86 17.73 -7.38 9.14
C ILE A 86 17.03 -6.32 8.30
N ARG A 87 15.72 -6.17 8.51
CA ARG A 87 14.95 -5.06 7.94
C ARG A 87 15.26 -3.78 8.72
N ALA A 88 16.04 -2.89 8.11
CA ALA A 88 16.53 -1.66 8.75
C ALA A 88 15.42 -0.76 9.33
N ASP A 89 14.22 -0.79 8.73
CA ASP A 89 13.08 0.02 9.21
C ASP A 89 12.58 -0.39 10.62
N PHE A 90 12.77 -1.65 11.04
CA PHE A 90 12.21 -2.18 12.30
C PHE A 90 13.24 -2.94 13.16
N GLY A 91 14.43 -3.20 12.64
CA GLY A 91 15.48 -3.94 13.36
C GLY A 91 15.17 -5.42 13.58
N ILE A 92 14.26 -6.00 12.81
CA ILE A 92 13.85 -7.41 12.89
C ILE A 92 14.31 -8.19 11.65
N THR A 93 14.56 -9.48 11.83
CA THR A 93 14.70 -10.50 10.76
C THR A 93 13.34 -10.98 10.27
#